data_AF-A0A2P8W8B4-F1
#
_entry.id   AF-A0A2P8W8B4-F1
#
_cell.length_a   1.000
_cell.length_b   1.000
_cell.length_c   1.000
_cell.angle_alpha   90.00
_cell.angle_beta   90.00
_cell.angle_gamma   90.00
#
_symmetry.space_group_name_H-M   'P 1'
#
loop_
_entity.id
_entity.type
_entity.pdbx_description
1 polymer ?
#
loop_
_entity_poly.entity_id
_entity_poly.type
_entity_poly.pdbx_seq_one_letter_code
_entity_poly.pdbx_strand_id
1 'polypeptide(L)'
;MSQFLKSVFSDAIQYPNFFNGRILTATDLRDEQEAFLKLTRYLGQAAGAGVVYGLEVAIAPDSDALVISTGLALNLKGDALALPAEQPVPLTLTDRPQPATDSPFAPCDLE
;
A
#
# COMPACT_ATOMS: atom_id res chain seq x y z
N MET A 1 1.14 34.88 -19.04
CA MET A 1 0.29 34.43 -17.91
C MET A 1 -0.46 33.11 -18.18
N SER A 2 -0.80 32.76 -19.44
CA SER A 2 -1.49 31.49 -19.79
C SER A 2 -0.63 30.21 -19.61
N GLN A 3 0.68 30.29 -19.84
CA GLN A 3 1.57 29.11 -19.81
C GLN A 3 1.79 28.53 -18.41
N PHE A 4 1.74 29.37 -17.36
CA PHE A 4 1.92 28.94 -15.97
C PHE A 4 0.73 28.11 -15.49
N LEU A 5 -0.50 28.54 -15.78
CA LEU A 5 -1.71 27.79 -15.43
C LEU A 5 -1.72 26.40 -16.11
N LYS A 6 -1.30 26.32 -17.38
CA LYS A 6 -1.23 25.06 -18.10
C LYS A 6 -0.23 24.06 -17.46
N SER A 7 0.86 24.57 -16.90
CA SER A 7 1.85 23.76 -16.17
C SER A 7 1.40 23.36 -14.77
N VAL A 8 0.63 24.22 -14.08
CA VAL A 8 0.11 23.92 -12.74
C VAL A 8 -1.03 22.90 -12.81
N PHE A 9 -1.86 22.98 -13.84
CA PHE A 9 -3.02 22.11 -14.00
C PHE A 9 -2.76 20.86 -14.86
N SER A 10 -1.54 20.66 -15.40
CA SER A 10 -1.23 19.46 -16.17
C SER A 10 -1.40 18.18 -15.34
N ASP A 11 -1.12 18.26 -14.04
CA ASP A 11 -1.33 17.17 -13.08
C ASP A 11 -2.60 17.30 -12.24
N ALA A 12 -3.48 18.26 -12.53
CA ALA A 12 -4.76 18.34 -11.85
C ALA A 12 -5.66 17.14 -12.17
N ILE A 13 -6.71 16.94 -11.37
CA ILE A 13 -7.74 15.95 -11.65
C ILE A 13 -8.67 16.52 -12.71
N GLN A 14 -8.84 15.81 -13.82
CA GLN A 14 -9.66 16.23 -14.95
C GLN A 14 -10.93 15.39 -14.99
N TYR A 15 -12.09 16.02 -14.76
CA TYR A 15 -13.39 15.35 -14.90
C TYR A 15 -13.99 15.61 -16.27
N PRO A 16 -14.69 14.62 -16.88
CA PRO A 16 -15.49 14.87 -18.07
C PRO A 16 -16.62 15.85 -17.78
N ASN A 17 -16.91 16.73 -18.73
CA ASN A 17 -18.04 17.66 -18.63
C ASN A 17 -19.33 16.99 -19.17
N PHE A 18 -20.24 16.63 -18.27
CA PHE A 18 -21.55 16.07 -18.61
C PHE A 18 -22.60 17.17 -18.76
N PHE A 19 -23.28 17.19 -19.90
CA PHE A 19 -24.36 18.13 -20.19
C PHE A 19 -25.39 17.53 -21.13
N ASN A 20 -26.61 18.06 -21.08
CA ASN A 20 -27.74 17.56 -21.86
C ASN A 20 -27.48 17.68 -23.37
N GLY A 21 -27.79 16.61 -24.10
CA GLY A 21 -27.63 16.55 -25.56
C GLY A 21 -26.27 16.04 -26.04
N ARG A 22 -25.32 15.79 -25.14
CA ARG A 22 -24.08 15.05 -25.45
C ARG A 22 -24.32 13.56 -25.32
N ILE A 23 -23.82 12.78 -26.28
CA ILE A 23 -23.83 11.31 -26.19
C ILE A 23 -22.76 10.89 -25.18
N LEU A 24 -23.17 10.09 -24.19
CA LEU A 24 -22.25 9.47 -23.24
C LEU A 24 -21.36 8.45 -23.97
N THR A 25 -20.05 8.59 -23.85
CA THR A 25 -19.10 7.67 -24.47
C THR A 25 -18.38 6.80 -23.43
N ALA A 26 -17.83 5.67 -23.88
CA ALA A 26 -16.96 4.84 -23.05
C ALA A 26 -15.70 5.60 -22.59
N THR A 27 -15.26 6.63 -23.32
CA THR A 27 -14.14 7.48 -22.93
C THR A 27 -14.53 8.36 -21.73
N ASP A 28 -15.72 8.96 -21.75
CA ASP A 28 -16.18 9.77 -20.63
C ASP A 28 -16.23 8.97 -19.32
N LEU A 29 -16.74 7.74 -19.36
CA LEU A 29 -16.77 6.87 -18.17
C LEU A 29 -15.38 6.41 -17.71
N ARG A 30 -14.42 6.24 -18.64
CA ARG A 30 -13.04 5.92 -18.28
C ARG A 30 -12.36 7.12 -17.62
N ASP A 31 -12.51 8.30 -18.21
CA ASP A 31 -11.91 9.53 -17.70
C ASP A 31 -12.48 9.88 -16.31
N GLU A 32 -13.78 9.66 -16.08
CA GLU A 32 -14.39 9.81 -14.76
C GLU A 32 -13.83 8.83 -13.72
N GLN A 33 -13.68 7.55 -14.08
CA GLN A 33 -13.09 6.54 -13.18
C GLN A 33 -11.64 6.87 -12.83
N GLU A 34 -10.83 7.29 -13.81
CA GLU A 34 -9.45 7.70 -13.57
C GLU A 34 -9.37 8.93 -12.67
N ALA A 35 -10.23 9.93 -12.91
CA ALA A 35 -10.33 11.12 -12.07
C ALA A 35 -10.68 10.77 -10.62
N PHE A 36 -11.65 9.88 -10.42
CA PHE A 36 -12.04 9.40 -9.10
C PHE A 36 -10.92 8.64 -8.40
N LEU A 37 -10.23 7.72 -9.08
CA LEU A 37 -9.08 6.98 -8.52
C LEU A 37 -7.92 7.93 -8.15
N LYS A 38 -7.71 9.00 -8.93
CA LYS A 38 -6.69 10.01 -8.62
C LYS A 38 -7.07 10.83 -7.39
N LEU A 39 -8.35 11.21 -7.26
CA LEU A 39 -8.86 11.89 -6.08
C LEU A 39 -8.67 11.04 -4.82
N THR A 40 -9.08 9.77 -4.84
CA THR A 40 -8.98 8.89 -3.67
C THR A 40 -7.52 8.66 -3.26
N ARG A 41 -6.60 8.52 -4.23
CA ARG A 41 -5.15 8.47 -3.95
C ARG A 41 -4.63 9.74 -3.29
N TYR A 42 -5.04 10.92 -3.76
CA TYR A 42 -4.63 12.17 -3.12
C TYR A 42 -5.18 12.30 -1.70
N LEU A 43 -6.41 11.86 -1.45
CA LEU A 43 -6.96 11.79 -0.11
C LEU A 43 -6.18 10.81 0.78
N GLY A 44 -5.83 9.63 0.26
CA GLY A 44 -5.00 8.66 0.98
C GLY A 44 -3.58 9.18 1.27
N GLN A 45 -2.95 9.86 0.31
CA GLN A 45 -1.66 10.52 0.50
C GLN A 45 -1.73 11.63 1.55
N ALA A 46 -2.80 12.42 1.55
CA ALA A 46 -3.03 13.48 2.54
C ALA A 46 -3.27 12.92 3.95
N ALA A 47 -3.92 11.75 4.07
CA ALA A 47 -4.08 11.06 5.35
C ALA A 47 -2.76 10.46 5.87
N GLY A 48 -1.82 10.14 4.97
CA GLY A 48 -0.53 9.55 5.29
C GLY A 48 -0.52 8.03 5.17
N ALA A 49 0.68 7.47 4.92
CA ALA A 49 0.88 6.03 4.86
C ALA A 49 1.02 5.42 6.25
N GLY A 50 0.49 4.21 6.44
CA GLY A 50 0.58 3.50 7.70
C GLY A 50 -0.58 2.52 7.93
N VAL A 51 -0.58 1.92 9.12
CA VAL A 51 -1.67 1.06 9.58
C VAL A 51 -2.82 1.93 10.07
N VAL A 52 -4.03 1.69 9.56
CA VAL A 52 -5.24 2.36 10.02
C VAL A 52 -5.81 1.65 11.24
N TYR A 53 -5.97 0.33 11.14
CA TYR A 53 -6.37 -0.56 12.24
C TYR A 53 -6.04 -2.01 11.89
N GLY A 54 -6.00 -2.88 12.90
CA GLY A 54 -5.75 -4.30 12.71
C GLY A 54 -4.29 -4.58 12.35
N LEU A 55 -4.06 -5.66 11.61
CA LEU A 55 -2.72 -6.11 11.20
C LEU A 55 -1.80 -6.41 12.39
N GLU A 56 -2.36 -6.71 13.55
CA GLU A 56 -1.61 -7.17 14.70
C GLU A 56 -1.05 -8.57 14.42
N VAL A 57 0.14 -8.83 14.96
CA VAL A 57 0.84 -10.09 14.76
C VAL A 57 0.83 -10.88 16.06
N ALA A 58 0.38 -12.13 16.00
CA ALA A 58 0.42 -13.08 17.09
C ALA A 58 1.19 -14.34 16.68
N ILE A 59 1.75 -15.05 17.67
CA ILE A 59 2.31 -16.37 17.46
C ILE A 59 1.15 -17.36 17.34
N ALA A 60 1.17 -18.20 16.30
CA ALA A 60 0.19 -19.24 16.15
C ALA A 60 0.38 -20.31 17.25
N PRO A 61 -0.69 -20.78 17.92
CA PRO A 61 -0.58 -21.89 18.87
C PRO A 61 -0.02 -23.14 18.17
N ASP A 62 0.95 -23.79 18.80
CA ASP A 62 1.51 -25.09 18.38
C ASP A 62 2.02 -25.16 16.92
N SER A 63 2.48 -24.05 16.35
CA SER A 63 3.09 -24.03 15.02
C SER A 63 4.20 -22.99 14.88
N ASP A 64 5.15 -23.27 14.00
CA ASP A 64 6.17 -22.31 13.55
C ASP A 64 5.54 -21.32 12.56
N ALA A 65 4.53 -20.59 13.00
CA ALA A 65 3.81 -19.62 12.17
C ALA A 65 3.44 -18.37 12.97
N LEU A 66 3.36 -17.26 12.26
CA LEU A 66 2.75 -16.02 12.75
C LEU A 66 1.34 -15.92 12.17
N VAL A 67 0.41 -15.35 12.92
CA VAL A 67 -0.92 -14.97 12.43
C VAL A 67 -1.01 -13.46 12.39
N ILE A 68 -1.34 -12.92 11.22
CA ILE A 68 -1.63 -11.50 11.04
C ILE A 68 -3.15 -11.34 11.09
N SER A 69 -3.65 -10.50 12.00
CA SER A 69 -5.08 -10.21 12.12
C SER A 69 -5.61 -9.46 10.90
N THR A 70 -6.92 -9.52 10.68
CA THR A 70 -7.58 -8.70 9.66
C THR A 70 -7.33 -7.21 9.91
N GLY A 71 -7.21 -6.41 8.86
CA GLY A 71 -6.94 -4.99 9.04
C GLY A 71 -6.89 -4.19 7.76
N LEU A 72 -6.54 -2.91 7.91
CA LEU A 72 -6.44 -1.95 6.83
C LEU A 72 -5.20 -1.09 7.00
N ALA A 73 -4.47 -0.90 5.92
CA ALA A 73 -3.36 0.05 5.83
C ALA A 73 -3.51 0.94 4.60
N LEU A 74 -2.79 2.06 4.59
CA LEU A 74 -2.60 2.93 3.43
C LEU A 74 -1.14 2.87 3.00
N ASN A 75 -0.92 2.69 1.69
CA ASN A 75 0.43 2.77 1.13
C ASN A 75 0.82 4.23 0.80
N LEU A 76 2.10 4.47 0.46
CA LEU A 76 2.60 5.80 0.06
C LEU A 76 1.94 6.39 -1.19
N LYS A 77 1.28 5.56 -2.02
CA LYS A 77 0.53 6.02 -3.19
C LYS A 77 -0.88 6.47 -2.83
N GLY A 78 -1.33 6.26 -1.59
CA GLY A 78 -2.68 6.54 -1.12
C GLY A 78 -3.68 5.43 -1.43
N ASP A 79 -3.22 4.23 -1.83
CA ASP A 79 -4.10 3.09 -2.03
C ASP A 79 -4.36 2.36 -0.69
N ALA A 80 -5.60 1.88 -0.53
CA ALA A 80 -6.01 1.04 0.59
C ALA A 80 -5.52 -0.41 0.41
N LEU A 81 -4.87 -0.93 1.44
CA LEU A 81 -4.40 -2.31 1.56
C LEU A 81 -5.24 -3.00 2.64
N ALA A 82 -6.26 -3.75 2.22
CA ALA A 82 -7.11 -4.49 3.14
C ALA A 82 -6.65 -5.95 3.24
N LEU A 83 -6.56 -6.46 4.46
CA LEU A 83 -6.41 -7.88 4.74
C LEU A 83 -7.74 -8.40 5.31
N PRO A 84 -8.60 -9.02 4.48
CA PRO A 84 -10.00 -9.31 4.85
C PRO A 84 -10.15 -10.55 5.73
N ALA A 85 -9.12 -11.40 5.83
CA ALA A 85 -9.11 -12.60 6.63
C ALA A 85 -7.75 -12.74 7.33
N GLU A 86 -7.72 -13.39 8.48
CA GLU A 86 -6.47 -13.67 9.17
C GLU A 86 -5.52 -14.46 8.27
N GLN A 87 -4.26 -14.03 8.23
CA GLN A 87 -3.27 -14.62 7.34
C GLN A 87 -2.21 -15.34 8.16
N PRO A 88 -2.16 -16.69 8.11
CA PRO A 88 -1.03 -17.42 8.65
C PRO A 88 0.18 -17.22 7.74
N VAL A 89 1.32 -16.96 8.36
CA VAL A 89 2.63 -16.80 7.72
C VAL A 89 3.57 -17.84 8.34
N PRO A 90 3.88 -18.94 7.62
CA PRO A 90 4.81 -19.94 8.13
C PRO A 90 6.21 -19.35 8.25
N LEU A 91 6.88 -19.65 9.35
CA LEU A 91 8.26 -19.30 9.58
C LEU A 91 9.15 -20.37 8.96
N THR A 92 10.04 -19.96 8.06
CA THR A 92 11.11 -20.83 7.56
C THR A 92 12.42 -20.41 8.24
N LEU A 93 13.02 -21.35 8.97
CA LEU A 93 14.40 -21.20 9.40
C LEU A 93 15.27 -21.25 8.13
N THR A 94 15.70 -20.08 7.67
CA THR A 94 16.77 -20.02 6.69
C THR A 94 18.06 -20.34 7.44
N ASP A 95 18.84 -21.27 6.90
CA ASP A 95 20.04 -21.83 7.55
C ASP A 95 20.85 -20.72 8.23
N ARG A 96 20.95 -20.80 9.56
CA ARG A 96 21.68 -19.79 10.34
C ARG A 96 23.12 -19.83 9.82
N PRO A 97 23.71 -18.69 9.39
CA PRO A 97 25.11 -18.69 8.97
C PRO A 97 25.96 -19.34 10.06
N GLN A 98 26.47 -20.53 9.76
CA GLN A 98 27.30 -21.25 10.69
C GLN A 98 28.59 -20.44 10.82
N PRO A 99 28.99 -20.00 12.03
CA PRO A 99 30.16 -19.17 12.19
C PRO A 99 31.35 -19.91 11.60
N ALA A 100 32.01 -19.30 10.61
CA ALA A 100 33.28 -19.80 10.12
C ALA A 100 34.24 -19.82 11.32
N THR A 101 34.79 -20.99 11.63
CA THR A 101 35.69 -21.22 12.78
C THR A 101 36.95 -20.33 12.73
N ASP A 102 37.22 -19.66 11.61
CA ASP A 102 38.35 -18.75 11.38
C ASP A 102 37.95 -17.26 11.23
N SER A 103 36.79 -16.84 11.74
CA SER A 103 36.41 -15.42 11.76
C SER A 103 36.88 -14.73 13.06
N PRO A 104 37.57 -13.58 13.00
CA PRO A 104 37.93 -12.79 14.19
C PRO A 104 36.71 -12.12 14.86
N PHE A 105 35.51 -12.27 14.30
CA PHE A 105 34.26 -11.74 14.86
C PHE A 105 33.36 -12.90 15.30
N ALA A 106 33.42 -13.24 16.60
CA ALA A 106 32.50 -14.17 17.24
C ALA A 106 31.25 -13.41 17.75
N PRO A 107 30.04 -14.01 17.72
CA PRO A 107 28.86 -13.42 18.34
C PRO A 107 29.03 -13.35 19.88
N CYS A 108 28.57 -12.24 20.47
CA CYS A 108 28.74 -11.93 21.90
C CYS A 108 27.77 -12.71 22.83
N ASP A 109 27.00 -13.66 22.29
CA ASP A 109 25.79 -14.16 22.92
C ASP A 109 25.96 -15.58 23.50
N LEU A 110 27.21 -16.04 23.63
CA LEU A 110 27.58 -17.33 24.21
C LEU A 110 28.37 -17.10 25.51
N GLU A 111 27.67 -16.80 26.59
CA GLU A 111 28.16 -16.97 27.98
C GLU A 111 27.43 -18.12 28.67
#